data_AF-A0A060ZCH2-F1
#
_entry.id   AF-A0A060ZCH2-F1
#
_cell.length_a   1.000
_cell.length_b   1.000
_cell.length_c   1.000
_cell.angle_alpha   90.00
_cell.angle_beta   90.00
_cell.angle_gamma   90.00
#
_symmetry.space_group_name_H-M   'P 1'
#
loop_
_entity.id
_entity.type
_entity.pdbx_description
1 polymer ?
#
loop_
_entity_poly.entity_id
_entity_poly.type
_entity_poly.pdbx_seq_one_letter_code
_entity_poly.pdbx_strand_id
1 'polypeptide(L)'
;MKVVGVKAHTEHDKRQVLLDLYISYAGDVEINVEIKKYFCKAGVKGIQLHGKLRVILEPLIGDVPLVGAITMFFIRRPKLDINWTGLTNMLDIPGLNAMSDTMIMDAISSYLVLPNRLTIPLVADLHVAQLRSPLPRGVVRIHLLEAEELTAKDTVIKGIIDGKSDPYAVLRVGTQTFTSHTVDSNLNPQWREMFEVIVHEVPGQELEVEVFDKDQNQDDFLGR
;
A
#
# COMPACT_ATOMS: atom_id res chain seq x y z
N MET A 1 22.96 -7.09 -1.99
CA MET A 1 22.11 -6.18 -1.21
C MET A 1 22.96 -5.08 -0.61
N LYS A 2 22.58 -3.81 -0.75
CA LYS A 2 23.26 -2.67 -0.15
C LYS A 2 22.33 -1.99 0.85
N VAL A 3 22.79 -1.82 2.09
CA VAL A 3 22.16 -0.93 3.06
C VAL A 3 22.83 0.42 2.93
N VAL A 4 22.06 1.42 2.49
CA VAL A 4 22.54 2.77 2.18
C VAL A 4 22.56 3.65 3.44
N GLY A 5 21.69 3.35 4.40
CA GLY A 5 21.61 4.06 5.66
C GLY A 5 20.76 3.31 6.68
N VAL A 6 20.99 3.62 7.95
CA VAL A 6 20.26 3.06 9.09
C VAL A 6 19.87 4.20 10.01
N LYS A 7 18.60 4.25 10.41
CA LYS A 7 18.12 5.15 11.47
C LYS A 7 17.42 4.33 12.55
N ALA A 8 17.92 4.39 13.78
CA ALA A 8 17.26 3.81 14.93
C ALA A 8 16.28 4.81 15.55
N HIS A 9 15.13 4.33 16.03
CA HIS A 9 14.17 5.11 16.80
C HIS A 9 14.05 4.51 18.20
N THR A 10 14.29 5.33 19.22
CA THR A 10 14.33 4.92 20.63
C THR A 10 13.30 5.66 21.50
N GLU A 11 12.46 6.50 20.89
CA GLU A 11 11.71 7.54 21.61
C GLU A 11 10.36 7.08 22.20
N HIS A 12 9.82 5.92 21.81
CA HIS A 12 8.41 5.61 22.08
C HIS A 12 8.14 4.40 22.99
N ASP A 13 8.97 3.36 22.98
CA ASP A 13 8.74 2.16 23.79
C ASP A 13 10.05 1.45 24.11
N LYS A 14 10.28 1.14 25.40
CA LYS A 14 11.49 0.46 25.87
C LYS A 14 11.47 -1.05 25.59
N ARG A 15 10.34 -1.61 25.14
CA ARG A 15 10.16 -3.06 24.91
C ARG A 15 10.42 -3.47 23.46
N GLN A 16 10.69 -2.52 22.58
CA GLN A 16 10.96 -2.75 21.17
C GLN A 16 12.10 -1.86 20.68
N VAL A 17 12.79 -2.32 19.63
CA VAL A 17 13.73 -1.50 18.89
C VAL A 17 13.22 -1.35 17.46
N LEU A 18 13.05 -0.10 17.03
CA LEU A 18 12.65 0.21 15.66
C LEU A 18 13.86 0.68 14.86
N LEU A 19 14.08 0.06 13.72
CA LEU A 19 15.15 0.39 12.78
C LEU A 19 14.55 0.67 11.41
N ASP A 20 14.89 1.81 10.83
CA ASP A 20 14.63 2.13 9.44
C ASP A 20 15.89 1.88 8.61
N LEU A 21 15.82 0.90 7.71
CA LEU A 21 16.88 0.52 6.78
C LEU A 21 16.56 1.07 5.40
N TYR A 22 17.46 1.89 4.85
CA TYR A 22 17.40 2.33 3.46
C TYR A 22 18.06 1.27 2.60
N ILE A 23 17.26 0.46 1.91
CA ILE A 23 17.76 -0.69 1.16
C ILE A 23 17.74 -0.42 -0.34
N SER A 24 18.80 -0.87 -0.99
CA SER A 24 18.94 -0.92 -2.45
C SER A 24 19.46 -2.31 -2.81
N TYR A 25 18.69 -3.01 -3.63
CA TYR A 25 19.02 -4.31 -4.15
C TYR A 25 18.82 -4.28 -5.66
N ALA A 26 19.81 -4.77 -6.40
CA ALA A 26 19.71 -5.08 -7.81
C ALA A 26 20.59 -6.32 -8.02
N GLY A 27 19.99 -7.38 -8.52
CA GLY A 27 20.73 -8.62 -8.74
C GLY A 27 19.88 -9.67 -9.44
N ASP A 28 20.58 -10.61 -10.07
CA ASP A 28 19.98 -11.79 -10.67
C ASP A 28 19.47 -12.71 -9.55
N VAL A 29 18.28 -13.25 -9.75
CA VAL A 29 17.61 -14.15 -8.81
C VAL A 29 16.96 -15.24 -9.65
N GLU A 30 16.93 -16.48 -9.21
CA GLU A 30 16.15 -17.52 -9.87
C GLU A 30 15.02 -17.99 -8.94
N ILE A 31 13.80 -17.58 -9.26
CA ILE A 31 12.58 -18.06 -8.59
C ILE A 31 11.73 -18.75 -9.65
N ASN A 32 11.43 -20.01 -9.45
CA ASN A 32 10.59 -20.78 -10.37
C ASN A 32 9.25 -21.10 -9.68
N VAL A 33 8.14 -20.81 -10.37
CA VAL A 33 6.78 -21.04 -9.90
C VAL A 33 6.06 -21.96 -10.89
N GLU A 34 5.48 -23.04 -10.37
CA GLU A 34 4.72 -23.99 -11.18
C GLU A 34 3.30 -24.17 -10.62
N ILE A 35 2.29 -23.86 -11.43
CA ILE A 35 0.88 -24.04 -11.12
C ILE A 35 0.40 -25.28 -11.88
N LYS A 36 0.48 -26.44 -11.22
CA LYS A 36 0.18 -27.75 -11.81
C LYS A 36 -1.21 -27.83 -12.45
N LYS A 37 -2.22 -27.19 -11.87
CA LYS A 37 -3.62 -27.22 -12.35
C LYS A 37 -3.77 -26.66 -13.78
N TYR A 38 -2.97 -25.66 -14.14
CA TYR A 38 -3.02 -24.99 -15.44
C TYR A 38 -1.75 -25.24 -16.27
N PHE A 39 -0.86 -26.14 -15.80
CA PHE A 39 0.47 -26.37 -16.38
C PHE A 39 1.28 -25.09 -16.63
N CYS A 40 0.99 -24.04 -15.87
CA CYS A 40 1.68 -22.76 -16.00
C CYS A 40 3.01 -22.82 -15.26
N LYS A 41 4.09 -22.56 -15.99
CA LYS A 41 5.43 -22.33 -15.44
C LYS A 41 5.81 -20.88 -15.69
N ALA A 42 6.10 -20.19 -14.60
CA ALA A 42 6.61 -18.83 -14.60
C ALA A 42 7.85 -18.76 -13.72
N GLY A 43 8.61 -17.68 -13.86
CA GLY A 43 9.77 -17.46 -13.02
C GLY A 43 10.19 -16.01 -12.96
N VAL A 44 11.14 -15.74 -12.08
CA VAL A 44 11.81 -14.45 -11.90
C VAL A 44 13.29 -14.69 -12.10
N LYS A 45 13.92 -13.89 -12.97
CA LYS A 45 15.36 -13.92 -13.29
C LYS A 45 16.16 -12.79 -12.63
N GLY A 46 15.49 -11.75 -12.17
CA GLY A 46 16.15 -10.60 -11.57
C GLY A 46 15.16 -9.73 -10.82
N ILE A 47 15.64 -9.10 -9.76
CA ILE A 47 14.84 -8.21 -8.92
C ILE A 47 15.66 -6.95 -8.69
N GLN A 48 15.01 -5.80 -8.84
CA GLN A 48 15.49 -4.53 -8.33
C GLN A 48 14.50 -4.01 -7.29
N LEU A 49 15.01 -3.64 -6.12
CA LEU A 49 14.21 -3.23 -4.99
C LEU A 49 14.89 -2.04 -4.31
N HIS A 50 14.18 -0.92 -4.25
CA HIS A 50 14.64 0.29 -3.59
C HIS A 50 13.55 0.80 -2.67
N GLY A 51 13.88 1.00 -1.40
CA GLY A 51 12.89 1.51 -0.45
C GLY A 51 13.40 1.58 0.97
N LYS A 52 12.54 2.12 1.82
CA LYS A 52 12.77 2.24 3.25
C LYS A 52 12.05 1.11 3.98
N LEU A 53 12.80 0.12 4.42
CA LEU A 53 12.32 -1.04 5.17
C LEU A 53 12.33 -0.70 6.67
N ARG A 54 11.18 -0.80 7.33
CA ARG A 54 11.11 -0.78 8.79
C ARG A 54 11.31 -2.19 9.32
N VAL A 55 12.18 -2.31 10.31
CA VAL A 55 12.43 -3.52 11.08
C VAL A 55 12.10 -3.22 12.54
N ILE A 56 11.25 -4.04 13.12
CA ILE A 56 10.84 -3.99 14.53
C ILE A 56 11.39 -5.24 15.20
N LEU A 57 12.15 -5.03 16.26
CA LEU A 57 12.65 -6.10 17.13
C LEU A 57 11.81 -6.11 18.39
N GLU A 58 10.87 -7.05 18.48
CA GLU A 58 9.98 -7.19 19.63
C GLU A 58 9.54 -8.65 19.85
N PRO A 59 9.20 -9.04 21.10
CA PRO A 59 9.55 -8.33 22.34
C PRO A 59 11.05 -8.44 22.61
N LEU A 60 11.63 -7.44 23.27
CA LEU A 60 12.96 -7.59 23.85
C LEU A 60 12.90 -8.55 25.05
N ILE A 61 13.82 -9.51 25.11
CA ILE A 61 13.89 -10.55 26.14
C ILE A 61 15.23 -10.49 26.89
N GLY A 62 15.26 -10.96 28.14
CA GLY A 62 16.44 -10.89 29.01
C GLY A 62 17.53 -11.94 28.71
N ASP A 63 17.22 -12.94 27.88
CA ASP A 63 18.11 -14.04 27.52
C ASP A 63 18.39 -14.04 26.01
N VAL A 64 19.53 -14.60 25.58
CA VAL A 64 19.89 -14.75 24.16
C VAL A 64 18.78 -15.53 23.42
N PRO A 65 18.27 -15.06 22.26
CA PRO A 65 18.85 -14.06 21.35
C PRO A 65 18.52 -12.58 21.62
N LEU A 66 18.04 -12.23 22.83
CA LEU A 66 17.67 -10.86 23.28
C LEU A 66 16.44 -10.26 22.58
N VAL A 67 16.00 -10.86 21.49
CA VAL A 67 14.84 -10.45 20.69
C VAL A 67 13.96 -11.67 20.45
N GLY A 68 12.66 -11.55 20.73
CA GLY A 68 11.69 -12.62 20.51
C GLY A 68 11.33 -12.82 19.03
N ALA A 69 11.13 -11.73 18.27
CA ALA A 69 10.87 -11.78 16.84
C ALA A 69 11.42 -10.57 16.08
N ILE A 70 11.58 -10.77 14.77
CA ILE A 70 11.88 -9.73 13.81
C ILE A 70 10.65 -9.54 12.94
N THR A 71 10.10 -8.34 12.95
CA THR A 71 8.99 -7.94 12.09
C THR A 71 9.48 -6.92 11.09
N MET A 72 9.14 -7.07 9.81
CA MET A 72 9.57 -6.15 8.77
C MET A 72 8.47 -5.83 7.76
N PHE A 73 8.46 -4.59 7.28
CA PHE A 73 7.56 -4.07 6.24
C PHE A 73 8.14 -2.79 5.63
N PHE A 74 7.74 -2.44 4.41
CA PHE A 74 8.11 -1.15 3.82
C PHE A 74 7.18 -0.03 4.31
N ILE A 75 7.77 1.11 4.66
CA ILE A 75 7.01 2.27 5.16
C ILE A 75 6.15 2.89 4.05
N ARG A 76 6.69 2.93 2.83
CA ARG A 76 5.99 3.36 1.61
C ARG A 76 6.19 2.30 0.53
N ARG A 77 5.34 2.29 -0.50
CA ARG A 77 5.49 1.36 -1.63
C ARG A 77 6.92 1.43 -2.17
N PRO A 78 7.68 0.32 -2.16
CA PRO A 78 9.04 0.34 -2.67
C PRO A 78 9.02 0.45 -4.19
N LYS A 79 10.09 1.02 -4.77
CA LYS A 79 10.33 0.88 -6.21
C LYS A 79 10.81 -0.55 -6.45
N LEU A 80 9.92 -1.36 -7.00
CA LEU A 80 10.14 -2.77 -7.31
C LEU A 80 10.10 -2.95 -8.83
N ASP A 81 11.11 -3.62 -9.36
CA ASP A 81 11.18 -4.06 -10.76
C ASP A 81 11.56 -5.53 -10.79
N ILE A 82 10.84 -6.33 -11.56
CA ILE A 82 10.98 -7.78 -11.61
C ILE A 82 11.12 -8.22 -13.05
N ASN A 83 12.20 -8.93 -13.33
CA ASN A 83 12.44 -9.55 -14.64
C ASN A 83 11.78 -10.92 -14.67
N TRP A 84 10.61 -11.01 -15.29
CA TRP A 84 9.84 -12.25 -15.36
C TRP A 84 10.27 -13.16 -16.52
N THR A 85 10.05 -14.46 -16.36
CA THR A 85 10.07 -15.44 -17.45
C THR A 85 8.76 -16.21 -17.48
N GLY A 86 8.21 -16.42 -18.67
CA GLY A 86 6.95 -17.16 -18.82
C GLY A 86 5.74 -16.43 -18.23
N LEU A 87 5.80 -15.10 -18.10
CA LEU A 87 4.68 -14.29 -17.57
C LEU A 87 3.42 -14.42 -18.43
N THR A 88 3.59 -14.51 -19.75
CA THR A 88 2.49 -14.75 -20.70
C THR A 88 1.69 -16.00 -20.34
N ASN A 89 2.37 -17.08 -19.94
CA ASN A 89 1.71 -18.33 -19.53
C ASN A 89 0.84 -18.14 -18.26
N MET A 90 1.22 -17.18 -17.41
CA MET A 90 0.47 -16.84 -16.19
C MET A 90 -0.77 -15.98 -16.51
N LEU A 91 -0.65 -15.08 -17.49
CA LEU A 91 -1.78 -14.27 -17.96
C LEU A 91 -2.84 -15.13 -18.68
N ASP A 92 -2.48 -16.30 -19.22
CA ASP A 92 -3.46 -17.21 -19.81
C ASP A 92 -4.38 -17.91 -18.78
N ILE A 93 -4.05 -17.84 -17.48
CA ILE A 93 -4.83 -18.48 -16.40
C ILE A 93 -6.15 -17.70 -16.17
N PRO A 94 -7.32 -18.35 -16.33
CA PRO A 94 -8.61 -17.70 -16.12
C PRO A 94 -8.69 -16.93 -14.79
N GLY A 95 -9.00 -15.64 -14.87
CA GLY A 95 -9.02 -14.71 -13.73
C GLY A 95 -7.80 -13.80 -13.66
N LEU A 96 -6.71 -14.09 -14.38
CA LEU A 96 -5.53 -13.24 -14.50
C LEU A 96 -5.34 -12.61 -15.90
N ASN A 97 -6.14 -13.02 -16.89
CA ASN A 97 -6.03 -12.58 -18.29
C ASN A 97 -6.24 -11.08 -18.52
N ALA A 98 -6.87 -10.39 -17.57
CA ALA A 98 -7.06 -8.94 -17.63
C ALA A 98 -5.96 -8.16 -16.88
N MET A 99 -5.06 -8.84 -16.16
CA MET A 99 -4.00 -8.17 -15.43
C MET A 99 -2.88 -7.75 -16.37
N SER A 100 -2.44 -6.50 -16.22
CA SER A 100 -1.22 -5.99 -16.85
C SER A 100 -0.01 -6.23 -15.94
N ASP A 101 1.19 -6.15 -16.50
CA ASP A 101 2.44 -6.20 -15.74
C ASP A 101 2.43 -5.17 -14.60
N THR A 102 1.95 -3.94 -14.86
CA THR A 102 1.81 -2.90 -13.84
C THR A 102 0.86 -3.29 -12.72
N MET A 103 -0.29 -3.92 -13.01
CA MET A 103 -1.22 -4.40 -11.98
C MET A 103 -0.60 -5.48 -11.10
N ILE A 104 0.19 -6.39 -11.68
CA ILE A 104 0.91 -7.43 -10.93
C ILE A 104 1.95 -6.79 -10.01
N MET A 105 2.71 -5.83 -10.52
CA MET A 105 3.72 -5.11 -9.75
C MET A 105 3.11 -4.28 -8.62
N ASP A 106 1.95 -3.66 -8.86
CA ASP A 106 1.18 -2.95 -7.84
C ASP A 106 0.65 -3.91 -6.76
N ALA A 107 0.12 -5.07 -7.16
CA ALA A 107 -0.35 -6.09 -6.23
C ALA A 107 0.79 -6.56 -5.31
N ILE A 108 1.95 -6.92 -5.87
CA ILE A 108 3.11 -7.35 -5.08
C ILE A 108 3.60 -6.21 -4.17
N SER A 109 3.73 -4.99 -4.69
CA SER A 109 4.21 -3.83 -3.92
C SER A 109 3.26 -3.46 -2.78
N SER A 110 1.95 -3.65 -2.96
CA SER A 110 0.94 -3.46 -1.91
C SER A 110 1.03 -4.49 -0.79
N TYR A 111 1.53 -5.70 -1.09
CA TYR A 111 1.73 -6.76 -0.10
C TYR A 111 2.99 -6.54 0.76
N LEU A 112 3.89 -5.65 0.32
CA LEU A 112 5.14 -5.33 1.02
C LEU A 112 4.99 -4.17 2.03
N VAL A 113 3.84 -3.49 2.05
CA VAL A 113 3.53 -2.37 2.95
C VAL A 113 2.45 -2.75 3.96
N LEU A 114 2.27 -1.92 4.99
CA LEU A 114 1.22 -2.12 6.00
C LEU A 114 -0.18 -2.21 5.38
N PRO A 115 -1.07 -3.05 5.94
CA PRO A 115 -0.94 -3.80 7.19
C PRO A 115 -0.15 -5.11 7.07
N ASN A 116 0.27 -5.48 5.87
CA ASN A 116 1.07 -6.68 5.64
C ASN A 116 2.47 -6.50 6.24
N ARG A 117 2.93 -7.56 6.91
CA ARG A 117 4.25 -7.58 7.53
C ARG A 117 4.80 -9.00 7.56
N LEU A 118 6.08 -9.10 7.32
CA LEU A 118 6.81 -10.36 7.46
C LEU A 118 7.31 -10.46 8.90
N THR A 119 6.80 -11.43 9.66
CA THR A 119 7.20 -11.67 11.05
C THR A 119 7.93 -13.01 11.14
N ILE A 120 9.16 -12.96 11.64
CA ILE A 120 10.04 -14.11 11.83
C ILE A 120 10.26 -14.27 13.34
N PRO A 121 9.65 -15.29 13.98
CA PRO A 121 9.91 -15.59 15.38
C PRO A 121 11.33 -16.15 15.54
N LEU A 122 12.06 -15.65 16.55
CA LEU A 122 13.39 -16.12 16.92
C LEU A 122 13.36 -17.09 18.10
N VAL A 123 12.22 -17.19 18.80
CA VAL A 123 11.99 -18.12 19.91
C VAL A 123 10.72 -18.95 19.65
N ALA A 124 10.75 -20.22 20.06
CA ALA A 124 9.72 -21.21 19.72
C ALA A 124 8.36 -20.95 20.41
N ASP A 125 8.39 -20.44 21.65
CA ASP A 125 7.19 -20.28 22.49
C ASP A 125 6.54 -18.89 22.39
N LEU A 126 6.82 -18.17 21.31
CA LEU A 126 6.24 -16.85 21.09
C LEU A 126 4.82 -16.99 20.55
N HIS A 127 3.87 -16.25 21.13
CA HIS A 127 2.52 -16.14 20.60
C HIS A 127 2.52 -15.28 19.31
N VAL A 128 3.04 -15.83 18.22
CA VAL A 128 3.20 -15.14 16.92
C VAL A 128 1.88 -14.59 16.38
N ALA A 129 0.74 -15.11 16.81
CA ALA A 129 -0.58 -14.58 16.46
C ALA A 129 -0.76 -13.10 16.88
N GLN A 130 -0.27 -12.72 18.06
CA GLN A 130 -0.32 -11.33 18.55
C GLN A 130 0.65 -10.43 17.75
N LEU A 131 1.81 -10.98 17.37
CA LEU A 131 2.77 -10.29 16.51
C LEU A 131 2.32 -10.20 15.05
N ARG A 132 1.37 -11.03 14.61
CA ARG A 132 0.74 -10.99 13.28
C ARG A 132 -0.51 -10.10 13.22
N SER A 133 -1.13 -9.82 14.38
CA SER A 133 -2.29 -8.93 14.50
C SER A 133 -2.06 -7.96 15.67
N PRO A 134 -1.37 -6.83 15.46
CA PRO A 134 -0.95 -6.01 16.57
C PRO A 134 -2.19 -5.28 17.07
N LEU A 135 -2.17 -4.85 18.32
CA LEU A 135 -3.21 -3.92 18.73
C LEU A 135 -3.08 -2.66 17.86
N PRO A 136 -4.18 -2.15 17.29
CA PRO A 136 -4.16 -0.86 16.64
C PRO A 136 -3.56 0.17 17.58
N ARG A 137 -2.70 1.02 17.04
CA ARG A 137 -2.17 2.15 17.80
C ARG A 137 -3.24 3.19 18.08
N GLY A 138 -4.26 3.25 17.21
CA GLY A 138 -5.45 4.03 17.42
C GLY A 138 -6.42 3.91 16.24
N VAL A 139 -7.54 4.60 16.36
CA VAL A 139 -8.51 4.80 15.28
C VAL A 139 -8.46 6.27 14.88
N VAL A 140 -8.26 6.54 13.59
CA VAL A 140 -8.38 7.88 13.02
C VAL A 140 -9.78 8.02 12.46
N ARG A 141 -10.51 9.02 12.96
CA ARG A 141 -11.81 9.41 12.44
C ARG A 141 -11.62 10.57 11.46
N ILE A 142 -12.02 10.36 10.22
CA ILE A 142 -11.89 11.34 9.14
C ILE A 142 -13.28 11.89 8.86
N HIS A 143 -13.43 13.21 8.97
CA HIS A 143 -14.63 13.92 8.57
C HIS A 143 -14.38 14.56 7.20
N LEU A 144 -14.94 13.96 6.14
CA LEU A 144 -14.91 14.52 4.79
C LEU A 144 -16.07 15.52 4.67
N LEU A 145 -15.76 16.81 4.76
CA LEU A 145 -16.78 17.86 4.82
C LEU A 145 -17.21 18.33 3.43
N GLU A 146 -16.37 19.11 2.77
CA GLU A 146 -16.66 19.76 1.49
C GLU A 146 -15.38 20.08 0.72
N ALA A 147 -15.52 20.39 -0.57
CA ALA A 147 -14.50 21.01 -1.40
C ALA A 147 -15.08 22.27 -2.04
N GLU A 148 -14.21 23.19 -2.45
CA GLU A 148 -14.58 24.44 -3.11
C GLU A 148 -13.76 24.62 -4.39
N GLU A 149 -14.34 25.32 -5.36
CA GLU A 149 -13.69 25.73 -6.61
C GLU A 149 -13.06 24.58 -7.41
N LEU A 150 -13.74 23.43 -7.48
CA LEU A 150 -13.31 22.31 -8.32
C LEU A 150 -13.33 22.70 -9.82
N THR A 151 -12.40 22.14 -10.59
CA THR A 151 -12.31 22.41 -12.02
C THR A 151 -13.45 21.71 -12.76
N ALA A 152 -14.24 22.46 -13.53
CA ALA A 152 -15.23 21.90 -14.44
C ALA A 152 -14.54 21.08 -15.54
N LYS A 153 -14.78 19.76 -15.57
CA LYS A 153 -14.26 18.87 -16.62
C LYS A 153 -15.33 18.40 -17.61
N ASP A 154 -16.59 18.40 -17.20
CA ASP A 154 -17.72 18.11 -18.09
C ASP A 154 -17.81 19.09 -19.27
N THR A 155 -17.70 18.55 -20.48
CA THR A 155 -17.73 19.34 -21.72
C THR A 155 -19.13 19.35 -22.33
N VAL A 156 -20.06 20.14 -21.79
CA VAL A 156 -21.40 20.29 -22.39
C VAL A 156 -21.38 21.43 -23.42
N ILE A 157 -20.72 21.19 -24.56
CA ILE A 157 -20.68 22.06 -25.76
C ILE A 157 -19.76 23.30 -25.59
N LYS A 158 -18.63 23.31 -26.31
CA LYS A 158 -17.70 24.46 -26.43
C LYS A 158 -18.44 25.77 -26.70
N GLY A 159 -18.63 26.58 -25.65
CA GLY A 159 -18.98 28.00 -25.74
C GLY A 159 -20.43 28.39 -25.43
N ILE A 160 -21.31 27.49 -24.94
CA ILE A 160 -22.70 27.87 -24.61
C ILE A 160 -23.11 27.47 -23.18
N ILE A 161 -22.61 26.34 -22.65
CA ILE A 161 -22.91 25.88 -21.28
C ILE A 161 -21.63 25.29 -20.69
N ASP A 162 -21.17 25.78 -19.54
CA ASP A 162 -20.12 25.10 -18.78
C ASP A 162 -20.74 23.88 -18.10
N GLY A 163 -20.29 22.68 -18.47
CA GLY A 163 -20.66 21.46 -17.74
C GLY A 163 -20.05 21.51 -16.34
N LYS A 164 -20.78 21.04 -15.35
CA LYS A 164 -20.28 20.95 -13.97
C LYS A 164 -19.86 19.52 -13.70
N SER A 165 -18.79 19.36 -12.94
CA SER A 165 -18.34 18.05 -12.48
C SER A 165 -19.31 17.41 -11.49
N ASP A 166 -19.29 16.09 -11.47
CA ASP A 166 -19.93 15.18 -10.54
C ASP A 166 -18.87 14.62 -9.55
N PRO A 167 -18.35 15.44 -8.61
CA PRO A 167 -17.20 15.06 -7.80
C PRO A 167 -17.48 13.99 -6.74
N TYR A 168 -16.49 13.12 -6.55
CA TYR A 168 -16.38 12.20 -5.41
C TYR A 168 -14.94 12.13 -4.91
N ALA A 169 -14.76 11.79 -3.63
CA ALA A 169 -13.44 11.68 -3.00
C ALA A 169 -13.10 10.21 -2.71
N VAL A 170 -11.85 9.84 -2.98
CA VAL A 170 -11.24 8.56 -2.63
C VAL A 170 -10.22 8.79 -1.53
N LEU A 171 -10.44 8.21 -0.36
CA LEU A 171 -9.56 8.29 0.80
C LEU A 171 -8.76 6.99 0.92
N ARG A 172 -7.44 7.08 1.07
CA ARG A 172 -6.54 5.94 1.23
C ARG A 172 -5.67 6.11 2.46
N VAL A 173 -5.63 5.08 3.31
CA VAL A 173 -4.70 4.99 4.44
C VAL A 173 -4.09 3.59 4.48
N GLY A 174 -2.85 3.45 4.04
CA GLY A 174 -2.23 2.14 3.83
C GLY A 174 -3.00 1.36 2.75
N THR A 175 -3.56 0.20 3.10
CA THR A 175 -4.43 -0.58 2.18
C THR A 175 -5.93 -0.31 2.35
N GLN A 176 -6.35 0.48 3.34
CA GLN A 176 -7.76 0.81 3.53
C GLN A 176 -8.13 1.92 2.55
N THR A 177 -9.10 1.67 1.67
CA THR A 177 -9.61 2.64 0.68
C THR A 177 -11.10 2.84 0.94
N PHE A 178 -11.53 4.09 0.96
CA PHE A 178 -12.93 4.49 1.09
C PHE A 178 -13.27 5.44 -0.06
N THR A 179 -14.50 5.36 -0.55
CA THR A 179 -15.01 6.24 -1.60
C THR A 179 -16.27 6.92 -1.08
N SER A 180 -16.33 8.25 -1.19
CA SER A 180 -17.52 9.01 -0.83
C SER A 180 -18.65 8.76 -1.84
N HIS A 181 -19.86 9.22 -1.52
CA HIS A 181 -20.88 9.40 -2.55
C HIS A 181 -20.44 10.47 -3.55
N THR A 182 -21.02 10.37 -4.76
CA THR A 182 -20.88 11.37 -5.81
C THR A 182 -21.89 12.50 -5.58
N VAL A 183 -21.46 13.75 -5.75
CA VAL A 183 -22.35 14.92 -5.72
C VAL A 183 -22.53 15.42 -7.14
N ASP A 184 -23.75 15.34 -7.66
CA ASP A 184 -24.00 15.66 -9.07
C ASP A 184 -23.91 17.17 -9.35
N SER A 185 -23.21 17.53 -10.42
CA SER A 185 -23.14 18.83 -11.07
C SER A 185 -22.86 19.97 -10.08
N ASN A 186 -21.81 19.83 -9.28
CA ASN A 186 -21.45 20.80 -8.25
C ASN A 186 -19.94 20.92 -8.06
N LEU A 187 -19.40 22.11 -8.35
CA LEU A 187 -17.98 22.43 -8.15
C LEU A 187 -17.61 22.74 -6.69
N ASN A 188 -18.61 22.83 -5.80
CA ASN A 188 -18.45 23.03 -4.36
C ASN A 188 -19.21 21.94 -3.60
N PRO A 189 -18.82 20.66 -3.74
CA PRO A 189 -19.55 19.55 -3.18
C PRO A 189 -19.46 19.51 -1.65
N GLN A 190 -20.56 19.12 -1.00
CA GLN A 190 -20.60 18.86 0.44
C GLN A 190 -20.92 17.39 0.66
N TRP A 191 -19.92 16.60 1.08
CA TRP A 191 -20.11 15.18 1.37
C TRP A 191 -20.61 14.96 2.80
N ARG A 192 -20.00 15.65 3.78
CA ARG A 192 -20.30 15.51 5.22
C ARG A 192 -20.29 14.05 5.69
N GLU A 193 -19.36 13.26 5.16
CA GLU A 193 -19.18 11.85 5.49
C GLU A 193 -18.14 11.65 6.58
N MET A 194 -18.23 10.50 7.25
CA MET A 194 -17.31 10.11 8.29
C MET A 194 -16.77 8.72 8.02
N PHE A 195 -15.44 8.58 8.03
CA PHE A 195 -14.74 7.32 7.87
C PHE A 195 -13.88 7.03 9.09
N GLU A 196 -13.82 5.78 9.52
CA GLU A 196 -12.95 5.34 10.60
C GLU A 196 -11.89 4.40 10.06
N VAL A 197 -10.64 4.70 10.39
CA VAL A 197 -9.47 3.97 9.90
C VAL A 197 -8.66 3.46 11.07
N ILE A 198 -8.36 2.17 11.03
CA ILE A 198 -7.49 1.54 12.02
C ILE A 198 -6.03 1.82 11.65
N VAL A 199 -5.31 2.50 12.53
CA VAL A 199 -3.88 2.81 12.36
C VAL A 199 -3.06 1.92 13.26
N HIS A 200 -2.12 1.19 12.66
CA HIS A 200 -1.22 0.28 13.36
C HIS A 200 0.13 0.92 13.62
N GLU A 201 0.60 1.85 12.78
CA GLU A 201 1.95 2.42 12.86
C GLU A 201 2.03 3.88 12.42
N VAL A 202 2.78 4.69 13.19
CA VAL A 202 3.14 6.08 12.87
C VAL A 202 4.61 6.32 13.26
N PRO A 203 5.45 6.97 12.43
CA PRO A 203 5.16 7.43 11.07
C PRO A 203 5.13 6.27 10.07
N GLY A 204 4.28 6.35 9.05
CA GLY A 204 4.26 5.41 7.92
C GLY A 204 2.90 5.18 7.26
N GLN A 205 1.80 5.24 8.02
CA GLN A 205 0.46 5.28 7.43
C GLN A 205 0.02 6.73 7.26
N GLU A 206 0.13 7.23 6.03
CA GLU A 206 -0.30 8.57 5.63
C GLU A 206 -1.73 8.52 5.06
N LEU A 207 -2.50 9.59 5.24
CA LEU A 207 -3.79 9.78 4.60
C LEU A 207 -3.58 10.44 3.24
N GLU A 208 -4.04 9.78 2.19
CA GLU A 208 -4.14 10.34 0.84
C GLU A 208 -5.62 10.55 0.53
N VAL A 209 -5.97 11.71 -0.01
CA VAL A 209 -7.33 12.02 -0.46
C VAL A 209 -7.21 12.48 -1.90
N GLU A 210 -7.93 11.83 -2.81
CA GLU A 210 -7.94 12.19 -4.22
C GLU A 210 -9.38 12.44 -4.65
N VAL A 211 -9.64 13.54 -5.35
CA VAL A 211 -10.96 13.91 -5.83
C VAL A 211 -11.03 13.66 -7.34
N PHE A 212 -12.13 13.06 -7.77
CA PHE A 212 -12.38 12.69 -9.16
C PHE A 212 -13.75 13.17 -9.60
N ASP A 213 -13.87 13.46 -10.89
CA ASP A 213 -15.12 13.68 -11.60
C ASP A 213 -15.66 12.35 -12.12
N LYS A 214 -16.93 12.04 -11.85
CA LYS A 214 -17.51 10.76 -12.27
C LYS A 214 -18.07 10.86 -13.69
N ASP A 215 -17.55 10.05 -14.58
CA ASP A 215 -17.90 10.07 -15.99
C ASP A 215 -18.40 8.72 -16.51
N GLN A 216 -19.14 8.71 -17.64
CA GLN A 216 -19.59 7.46 -18.26
C GLN A 216 -18.44 6.62 -18.84
N ASN A 217 -17.31 7.25 -19.16
CA ASN A 217 -16.17 6.60 -19.80
C ASN A 217 -15.00 6.41 -18.83
N GLN A 218 -14.37 7.51 -18.44
CA GLN A 218 -13.19 7.52 -17.59
C GLN A 218 -13.25 8.73 -16.67
N ASP A 219 -13.19 8.45 -15.36
CA ASP A 219 -13.25 9.47 -14.33
C ASP A 219 -12.03 10.40 -14.37
N ASP A 220 -12.28 11.68 -14.15
CA ASP A 220 -11.34 12.75 -14.40
C ASP A 220 -10.73 13.28 -13.09
N PHE A 221 -9.41 13.28 -12.95
CA PHE A 221 -8.76 13.71 -11.71
C PHE A 221 -8.93 15.23 -11.47
N LEU A 222 -9.43 15.60 -10.28
CA LEU A 222 -9.72 16.99 -9.87
C LEU A 222 -8.72 17.56 -8.85
N GLY A 223 -8.05 16.71 -8.04
CA GLY A 223 -7.06 17.17 -7.07
C GLY A 223 -6.69 16.14 -6.00
N ARG A 224 -5.60 16.40 -5.27
CA ARG A 224 -5.08 15.59 -4.14
C ARG A 224 -4.59 16.47 -3.00
#